data_AF-A0A7Y7DEL9-F1
#
_entry.id   AF-A0A7Y7DEL9-F1
#
_cell.length_a   1.000
_cell.length_b   1.000
_cell.length_c   1.000
_cell.angle_alpha   90.00
_cell.angle_beta   90.00
_cell.angle_gamma   90.00
#
_symmetry.space_group_name_H-M   'P 1'
#
loop_
_entity.id
_entity.type
_entity.pdbx_description
1 polymer ?
#
loop_
_entity_poly.entity_id
_entity_poly.type
_entity_poly.pdbx_seq_one_letter_code
_entity_poly.pdbx_strand_id
1 'polypeptide(L)'
;INAAAEGSPIVNLASQEYFKAVDLETLKSPVINIHFKEHRDGSYKVIGLFAKQARGMMTNFAIKNRITDPEDLKPFNEEGYEFSEPLSTESDWVFVR
;
A
#
# COMPACT_ATOMS: atom_id res chain seq x y z
N ILE A 1 -1.54 -4.12 17.39
CA ILE A 1 -0.65 -3.66 16.30
C ILE A 1 0.78 -3.50 16.82
N ASN A 2 1.06 -2.59 17.76
CA ASN A 2 2.42 -2.40 18.31
C ASN A 2 3.14 -3.69 18.74
N ALA A 3 2.47 -4.59 19.46
CA ALA A 3 3.07 -5.85 19.92
C ALA A 3 3.46 -6.80 18.78
N ALA A 4 2.78 -6.75 17.63
CA ALA A 4 3.08 -7.59 16.48
C ALA A 4 4.09 -6.93 15.53
N ALA A 5 4.10 -5.59 15.48
CA ALA A 5 5.00 -4.84 14.62
C ALA A 5 6.39 -4.67 15.25
N GLU A 6 6.50 -4.64 16.59
CA GLU A 6 7.79 -4.52 17.30
C GLU A 6 8.67 -3.33 16.82
N GLY A 7 8.04 -2.25 16.33
CA GLY A 7 8.73 -1.09 15.76
C GLY A 7 8.99 -1.18 14.25
N SER A 8 8.80 -2.33 13.63
CA SER A 8 8.87 -2.52 12.18
C SER A 8 7.76 -1.74 11.45
N PRO A 9 7.99 -1.32 10.20
CA PRO A 9 6.99 -0.61 9.41
C PRO A 9 5.69 -1.39 9.21
N ILE A 10 4.58 -0.67 9.14
CA ILE A 10 3.25 -1.22 8.87
C ILE A 10 2.80 -0.79 7.49
N VAL A 11 2.59 -1.76 6.61
CA VAL A 11 2.05 -1.51 5.28
C VAL A 11 0.52 -1.51 5.35
N ASN A 12 -0.08 -0.34 5.10
CA ASN A 12 -1.53 -0.16 5.11
C ASN A 12 -2.13 -0.44 3.72
N LEU A 13 -2.74 -1.63 3.60
CA LEU A 13 -3.57 -2.04 2.47
C LEU A 13 -5.07 -2.03 2.79
N ALA A 14 -5.48 -1.47 3.94
CA ALA A 14 -6.89 -1.34 4.28
C ALA A 14 -7.57 -0.21 3.49
N SER A 15 -8.90 -0.23 3.42
CA SER A 15 -9.61 0.97 2.97
C SER A 15 -9.52 2.07 4.04
N GLN A 16 -9.68 3.33 3.62
CA GLN A 16 -9.74 4.46 4.54
C GLN A 16 -10.85 4.35 5.58
N GLU A 17 -11.96 3.71 5.23
CA GLU A 17 -13.08 3.49 6.16
C GLU A 17 -12.68 2.60 7.34
N TYR A 18 -11.96 1.51 7.09
CA TYR A 18 -11.44 0.64 8.15
C TYR A 18 -10.24 1.25 8.86
N PHE A 19 -9.35 1.91 8.12
CA PHE A 19 -8.11 2.44 8.69
C PHE A 19 -8.36 3.59 9.69
N LYS A 20 -9.47 4.33 9.54
CA LYS A 20 -9.90 5.33 10.54
C LYS A 20 -10.16 4.77 11.94
N ALA A 21 -10.39 3.45 12.07
CA ALA A 21 -10.54 2.82 13.38
C ALA A 21 -9.19 2.60 14.09
N VAL A 22 -8.07 2.82 13.41
CA VAL A 22 -6.72 2.71 13.99
C VAL A 22 -6.35 4.03 14.66
N ASP A 23 -5.97 3.95 15.93
CA ASP A 23 -5.42 5.09 16.67
C ASP A 23 -3.94 5.29 16.30
N LEU A 24 -3.69 6.26 15.42
CA LEU A 24 -2.36 6.60 14.91
C LEU A 24 -1.46 7.25 15.97
N GLU A 25 -2.02 7.90 16.99
CA GLU A 25 -1.21 8.58 18.02
C GLU A 25 -0.52 7.58 18.94
N THR A 26 -1.13 6.40 19.12
CA THR A 26 -0.57 5.32 19.95
C THR A 26 0.39 4.40 19.19
N LEU A 27 0.51 4.57 17.88
CA LEU A 27 1.32 3.73 17.01
C LEU A 27 2.80 4.06 17.13
N LYS A 28 3.62 3.04 17.42
CA LYS A 28 5.08 3.19 17.59
C LYS A 28 5.88 2.90 16.32
N SER A 29 5.21 2.37 15.30
CA SER A 29 5.79 1.95 14.04
C SER A 29 5.46 2.96 12.94
N PRO A 30 6.36 3.20 11.98
CA PRO A 30 6.02 3.99 10.81
C PRO A 30 4.94 3.28 9.98
N VAL A 31 4.05 4.05 9.36
CA VAL A 31 2.98 3.53 8.50
C VAL A 31 3.27 3.94 7.06
N ILE A 32 3.20 2.95 6.16
CA ILE A 32 3.32 3.13 4.72
C ILE A 32 1.94 2.90 4.11
N ASN A 33 1.34 3.94 3.55
CA ASN A 33 0.06 3.88 2.88
C ASN A 33 0.24 3.55 1.40
N ILE A 34 -0.45 2.51 0.92
CA ILE A 34 -0.38 2.10 -0.49
C ILE A 34 -1.60 2.60 -1.24
N HIS A 35 -1.35 3.32 -2.33
CA HIS A 35 -2.37 3.89 -3.21
C HIS A 35 -2.28 3.27 -4.60
N PHE A 36 -3.36 2.66 -5.06
CA PHE A 36 -3.48 2.17 -6.44
C PHE A 36 -4.28 3.18 -7.26
N LYS A 37 -3.71 3.68 -8.35
CA LYS A 37 -4.33 4.67 -9.24
C LYS A 37 -4.32 4.18 -10.69
N GLU A 38 -5.33 4.60 -11.44
CA GLU A 38 -5.51 4.33 -12.86
C GLU A 38 -5.38 5.62 -13.65
N HIS A 39 -4.71 5.58 -14.80
CA HIS A 39 -4.75 6.69 -15.74
C HIS A 39 -6.12 6.78 -16.41
N ARG A 40 -6.88 7.83 -16.08
CA ARG A 40 -8.21 8.08 -16.65
C ARG A 40 -8.43 9.57 -16.87
N ASP A 41 -8.85 9.92 -18.09
CA ASP A 41 -9.12 11.30 -18.50
C ASP A 41 -7.91 12.23 -18.28
N GLY A 42 -6.70 11.76 -18.60
CA GLY A 42 -5.46 12.55 -18.51
C GLY A 42 -4.89 12.71 -17.09
N SER A 43 -5.36 11.95 -16.11
CA SER A 43 -4.85 12.01 -14.74
C SER A 43 -4.97 10.66 -14.01
N TYR A 44 -4.12 10.44 -13.01
CA TYR A 44 -4.15 9.25 -12.17
C TYR A 44 -5.21 9.37 -11.06
N LYS A 45 -6.20 8.48 -11.07
CA LYS A 45 -7.30 8.47 -10.09
C LYS A 45 -7.48 7.10 -9.45
N VAL A 46 -7.90 7.08 -8.20
CA VAL A 46 -8.27 5.82 -7.52
C VAL A 46 -9.61 5.33 -8.06
N ILE A 47 -9.62 4.14 -8.66
CA ILE A 47 -10.86 3.46 -9.06
C ILE A 47 -11.15 2.37 -8.02
N GLY A 48 -12.17 2.59 -7.20
CA GLY A 48 -12.38 1.83 -5.95
C GLY A 48 -12.44 0.30 -6.10
N LEU A 49 -13.04 -0.21 -7.18
CA LEU A 49 -13.07 -1.65 -7.46
C LEU A 49 -11.66 -2.21 -7.69
N PHE A 50 -10.89 -1.57 -8.57
CA PHE A 50 -9.53 -2.00 -8.89
C PHE A 50 -8.58 -1.83 -7.71
N ALA A 51 -8.71 -0.73 -6.96
CA ALA A 51 -7.91 -0.53 -5.74
C ALA A 51 -8.18 -1.62 -4.69
N LYS A 52 -9.42 -2.10 -4.54
CA LYS A 52 -9.75 -3.22 -3.64
C LYS A 52 -9.10 -4.53 -4.12
N GLN A 53 -9.16 -4.81 -5.41
CA GLN A 53 -8.50 -6.00 -6.00
C GLN A 53 -6.98 -5.93 -5.85
N ALA A 54 -6.38 -4.79 -6.19
CA ALA A 54 -4.95 -4.54 -6.10
C ALA A 54 -4.40 -4.67 -4.68
N ARG A 55 -5.14 -4.22 -3.65
CA ARG A 55 -4.79 -4.46 -2.25
C ARG A 55 -4.69 -5.95 -1.92
N GLY A 56 -5.64 -6.75 -2.40
CA GLY A 56 -5.61 -8.20 -2.26
C GLY A 56 -4.43 -8.84 -3.00
N MET A 57 -4.15 -8.38 -4.22
CA MET A 57 -3.01 -8.86 -5.02
C MET A 57 -1.67 -8.55 -4.35
N MET A 58 -1.47 -7.32 -3.87
CA MET A 58 -0.26 -6.92 -3.13
C MET A 58 -0.09 -7.76 -1.85
N THR A 59 -1.18 -8.00 -1.12
CA THR A 59 -1.15 -8.86 0.07
C THR A 59 -0.71 -10.28 -0.29
N ASN A 60 -1.29 -10.85 -1.35
CA ASN A 60 -0.92 -12.17 -1.86
C ASN A 60 0.53 -12.22 -2.37
N PHE A 61 1.01 -11.17 -3.05
CA PHE A 61 2.39 -11.03 -3.49
C PHE A 61 3.36 -11.03 -2.30
N ALA A 62 3.07 -10.25 -1.26
CA ALA A 62 3.86 -10.22 -0.03
C ALA A 62 3.97 -11.60 0.63
N ILE A 63 2.84 -12.30 0.74
CA ILE A 63 2.78 -13.64 1.35
C ILE A 63 3.55 -14.67 0.51
N LYS A 64 3.32 -14.72 -0.80
CA LYS A 64 3.96 -15.69 -1.71
C LYS A 64 5.47 -15.56 -1.73
N ASN A 65 5.96 -14.32 -1.73
CA ASN A 65 7.40 -14.03 -1.78
C ASN A 65 8.04 -13.95 -0.39
N ARG A 66 7.26 -14.15 0.69
CA ARG A 66 7.73 -14.06 2.09
C ARG A 66 8.44 -12.73 2.36
N ILE A 67 7.86 -11.64 1.84
CA ILE A 67 8.41 -10.30 1.99
C ILE A 67 8.40 -9.90 3.46
N THR A 68 9.57 -9.47 3.96
CA THR A 68 9.75 -8.96 5.33
C THR A 68 10.21 -7.51 5.37
N ASP A 69 10.77 -6.99 4.28
CA ASP A 69 11.09 -5.57 4.11
C ASP A 69 10.03 -4.92 3.19
N PRO A 70 9.35 -3.83 3.61
CA PRO A 70 8.39 -3.15 2.74
C PRO A 70 8.99 -2.72 1.40
N GLU A 71 10.29 -2.39 1.31
CA GLU A 71 10.93 -1.97 0.05
C GLU A 71 10.82 -3.03 -1.05
N ASP A 72 10.78 -4.32 -0.68
CA ASP A 72 10.60 -5.44 -1.60
C ASP A 72 9.18 -5.52 -2.21
N LEU A 73 8.26 -4.64 -1.80
CA LEU A 73 6.95 -4.48 -2.43
C LEU A 73 6.99 -3.57 -3.67
N LYS A 74 8.01 -2.71 -3.82
CA LYS A 74 8.13 -1.80 -4.97
C LYS A 74 8.16 -2.52 -6.34
N PRO A 75 8.75 -3.72 -6.47
CA PRO A 75 8.70 -4.51 -7.70
C PRO A 75 7.33 -5.15 -8.03
N PHE A 76 6.30 -4.98 -7.18
CA PHE A 76 4.96 -5.49 -7.46
C PHE A 76 4.45 -4.99 -8.81
N ASN A 77 4.04 -5.93 -9.67
CA ASN A 77 3.66 -5.65 -11.06
C ASN A 77 2.43 -6.41 -11.58
N GLU A 78 1.59 -6.92 -10.67
CA GLU A 78 0.36 -7.65 -11.04
C GLU A 78 -0.63 -6.71 -11.74
N GLU A 79 -1.32 -7.21 -12.77
CA GLU A 79 -2.32 -6.46 -13.56
C GLU A 79 -1.82 -5.12 -14.14
N GLY A 80 -0.51 -5.01 -14.40
CA GLY A 80 0.10 -3.86 -15.03
C GLY A 80 0.36 -2.67 -14.10
N TYR A 81 0.17 -2.81 -12.78
CA TYR A 81 0.59 -1.78 -11.83
C TYR A 81 2.12 -1.65 -11.79
N GLU A 82 2.61 -0.44 -11.55
CA GLU A 82 4.03 -0.17 -11.31
C GLU A 82 4.21 0.88 -10.22
N PHE A 83 5.27 0.78 -9.43
CA PHE A 83 5.61 1.78 -8.44
C PHE A 83 6.00 3.10 -9.12
N SER A 84 5.36 4.20 -8.70
CA SER A 84 5.61 5.54 -9.21
C SER A 84 6.39 6.35 -8.18
N GLU A 85 7.71 6.36 -8.30
CA GLU A 85 8.59 7.19 -7.46
C GLU A 85 8.19 8.69 -7.51
N PRO A 86 7.86 9.30 -8.67
CA PRO A 86 7.50 10.71 -8.73
C PRO A 86 6.19 11.07 -8.01
N LEU A 87 5.30 10.10 -7.81
CA LEU A 87 4.03 10.29 -7.12
C LEU A 87 4.06 9.81 -5.67
N SER A 88 5.18 9.23 -5.24
CA SER A 88 5.33 8.64 -3.92
C SER A 88 6.10 9.55 -2.97
N THR A 89 5.87 9.35 -1.67
CA THR A 89 6.64 9.93 -0.58
C THR A 89 7.17 8.81 0.32
N GLU A 90 7.85 9.16 1.40
CA GLU A 90 8.31 8.17 2.39
C GLU A 90 7.15 7.37 3.01
N SER A 91 6.00 8.01 3.26
CA SER A 91 4.82 7.41 3.92
C SER A 91 3.70 7.01 2.97
N ASP A 92 3.72 7.46 1.71
CA ASP A 92 2.65 7.25 0.75
C ASP A 92 3.20 6.74 -0.57
N TRP A 93 3.01 5.46 -0.83
CA TRP A 93 3.51 4.81 -2.04
C TRP A 93 2.39 4.68 -3.05
N VAL A 94 2.65 5.16 -4.26
CA VAL A 94 1.67 5.17 -5.34
C VAL A 94 2.08 4.14 -6.39
N PHE A 95 1.17 3.21 -6.65
CA PHE A 95 1.25 2.28 -7.76
C PHE A 95 0.25 2.73 -8.83
N VAL A 96 0.71 2.87 -10.07
CA VAL A 96 -0.09 3.35 -11.19
C VAL A 96 -0.22 2.30 -12.26
N ARG A 97 -1.32 2.33 -13.01
CA ARG A 97 -1.46 1.67 -14.31
C ARG A 97 -2.31 2.50 -15.27
#